data_AF-A0A2W7K036-F1
#
_entry.id   AF-A0A2W7K036-F1
#
_cell.length_a   1.000
_cell.length_b   1.000
_cell.length_c   1.000
_cell.angle_alpha   90.00
_cell.angle_beta   90.00
_cell.angle_gamma   90.00
#
_symmetry.space_group_name_H-M   'P 1'
#
loop_
_entity.id
_entity.type
_entity.pdbx_description
1 polymer ?
#
loop_
_entity_poly.entity_id
_entity_poly.type
_entity_poly.pdbx_seq_one_letter_code
_entity_poly.pdbx_strand_id
1 'polypeptide(L)'
;MTPPMNLVLLAAALLLLAPPLRAGAAAQGQPQPLRVTTDSAEYCDVLARRIAAAPEAGSEPAFTLAEEGRRLCEAGHIRTGIARLRRALRAATPGVTPGH
;
A
#
# COMPACT_ATOMS: atom_id res chain seq x y z
N MET A 1 19.19 -55.98 -6.50
CA MET A 1 18.47 -55.46 -5.30
C MET A 1 17.39 -54.51 -5.79
N THR A 2 16.23 -55.06 -6.13
CA THR A 2 15.08 -54.34 -6.69
C THR A 2 14.21 -53.81 -5.55
N PRO A 3 13.80 -52.53 -5.55
CA PRO A 3 12.77 -52.07 -4.63
C PRO A 3 11.45 -52.84 -4.89
N PRO A 4 10.62 -53.12 -3.86
CA PRO A 4 9.37 -53.84 -4.05
C PRO A 4 8.42 -53.01 -4.93
N MET A 5 7.94 -53.61 -6.03
CA MET A 5 7.05 -52.99 -7.03
C MET A 5 5.82 -52.30 -6.43
N ASN A 6 5.34 -52.74 -5.25
CA ASN A 6 4.19 -52.15 -4.57
C ASN A 6 4.43 -50.73 -4.03
N LEU A 7 5.68 -50.37 -3.69
CA LEU A 7 5.99 -49.03 -3.19
C LEU A 7 5.98 -47.97 -4.32
N VAL A 8 6.41 -48.39 -5.53
CA VAL A 8 6.48 -47.52 -6.72
C VAL A 8 5.08 -47.21 -7.26
N LEU A 9 4.17 -48.18 -7.26
CA LEU A 9 2.79 -48.01 -7.70
C LEU A 9 1.98 -47.07 -6.80
N LEU A 10 2.17 -47.15 -5.47
CA LEU A 10 1.49 -46.27 -4.52
C LEU A 10 1.96 -44.81 -4.64
N ALA A 11 3.27 -44.57 -4.84
CA ALA A 11 3.80 -43.22 -5.03
C ALA A 11 3.31 -42.57 -6.35
N ALA A 12 3.21 -43.35 -7.44
CA ALA A 12 2.68 -42.85 -8.70
C ALA A 12 1.19 -42.47 -8.60
N ALA A 13 0.38 -43.31 -7.95
CA ALA A 13 -1.05 -43.06 -7.77
C ALA A 13 -1.33 -41.79 -6.93
N LEU A 14 -0.49 -41.50 -5.93
CA LEU A 14 -0.62 -40.28 -5.12
C LEU A 14 -0.26 -39.00 -5.89
N LEU A 15 0.65 -39.09 -6.87
CA LEU A 15 1.04 -37.97 -7.74
C LEU A 15 -0.05 -37.62 -8.76
N LEU A 16 -0.84 -38.62 -9.20
CA LEU A 16 -1.92 -38.46 -10.18
C LEU A 16 -3.21 -37.87 -9.58
N LEU A 17 -3.40 -37.96 -8.26
CA LEU A 17 -4.58 -37.44 -7.57
C LEU A 17 -4.38 -36.05 -6.93
N ALA A 18 -3.17 -35.48 -7.04
CA ALA A 18 -2.93 -34.12 -6.58
C ALA A 18 -3.61 -33.14 -7.55
N PRO A 19 -4.62 -32.36 -7.12
CA PRO A 19 -5.10 -31.26 -7.93
C PRO A 19 -3.91 -30.34 -8.22
N PRO A 20 -3.70 -29.88 -9.48
CA PRO A 20 -2.73 -28.83 -9.71
C PRO A 20 -3.17 -27.67 -8.81
N LEU A 21 -2.34 -27.32 -7.82
CA LEU A 21 -2.38 -25.99 -7.24
C LEU A 21 -2.23 -25.08 -8.45
N ARG A 22 -3.34 -24.52 -8.92
CA ARG A 22 -3.31 -23.49 -9.94
C ARG A 22 -2.51 -22.37 -9.32
N ALA A 23 -1.24 -22.32 -9.71
CA ALA A 23 -0.35 -21.21 -9.53
C ALA A 23 -1.19 -19.95 -9.72
N GLY A 24 -1.21 -19.12 -8.66
CA GLY A 24 -2.03 -17.94 -8.60
C GLY A 24 -2.01 -17.25 -9.94
N ALA A 25 -3.19 -17.10 -10.54
CA ALA A 25 -3.35 -16.25 -11.69
C ALA A 25 -2.69 -14.92 -11.30
N ALA A 26 -1.53 -14.64 -11.89
CA ALA A 26 -0.96 -13.32 -11.90
C ALA A 26 -2.12 -12.42 -12.27
N ALA A 27 -2.50 -11.57 -11.31
CA ALA A 27 -3.59 -10.63 -11.42
C ALA A 27 -3.56 -10.08 -12.85
N GLN A 28 -4.65 -10.27 -13.58
CA GLN A 28 -4.77 -9.71 -14.91
C GLN A 28 -4.36 -8.25 -14.79
N GLY A 29 -3.24 -7.92 -15.43
CA GLY A 29 -2.75 -6.56 -15.56
C GLY A 29 -3.75 -5.79 -16.40
N GLN A 30 -4.88 -5.41 -15.78
CA GLN A 30 -5.53 -4.16 -16.10
C GLN A 30 -4.40 -3.13 -16.12
N PRO A 31 -4.27 -2.29 -17.16
CA PRO A 31 -3.39 -1.14 -17.08
C PRO A 31 -3.85 -0.33 -15.88
N GLN A 32 -3.25 -0.60 -14.72
CA GLN A 32 -3.43 0.18 -13.51
C GLN A 32 -3.09 1.59 -14.00
N PRO A 33 -4.04 2.54 -13.95
CA PRO A 33 -3.82 3.86 -14.48
C PRO A 33 -2.49 4.32 -13.91
N LEU A 34 -1.53 4.64 -14.78
CA LEU A 34 -0.18 5.06 -14.41
C LEU A 34 -0.35 6.03 -13.25
N ARG A 35 -0.11 5.55 -12.04
CA ARG A 35 -0.44 6.31 -10.85
C ARG A 35 0.71 7.28 -10.76
N VAL A 36 0.51 8.46 -11.34
CA VAL A 36 1.46 9.57 -11.23
C VAL A 36 1.58 9.84 -9.74
N THR A 37 2.60 9.26 -9.12
CA THR A 37 2.99 9.60 -7.77
C THR A 37 3.78 10.87 -7.94
N THR A 38 3.18 11.99 -7.54
CA THR A 38 3.84 13.29 -7.54
C THR A 38 4.90 13.28 -6.42
N ASP A 39 5.97 12.51 -6.63
CA ASP A 39 7.06 12.29 -5.67
C ASP A 39 8.09 13.42 -5.81
N SER A 40 7.64 14.66 -5.61
CA SER A 40 8.51 15.84 -5.68
C SER A 40 8.47 16.62 -4.35
N ALA A 41 9.54 17.37 -4.09
CA ALA A 41 9.63 18.21 -2.90
C ALA A 41 8.53 19.29 -2.91
N GLU A 42 8.25 19.87 -4.07
CA GLU A 42 7.19 20.87 -4.26
C GLU A 42 5.82 20.30 -3.89
N TYR A 43 5.59 19.00 -4.10
CA TYR A 43 4.34 18.36 -3.73
C TYR A 43 4.18 18.21 -2.22
N CYS A 44 5.26 18.07 -1.46
CA CYS A 44 5.20 18.14 0.00
C CYS A 44 4.66 19.50 0.46
N ASP A 45 5.12 20.60 -0.15
CA ASP A 45 4.64 21.95 0.19
C ASP A 45 3.16 22.16 -0.15
N VAL A 46 2.72 21.61 -1.29
CA VAL A 46 1.30 21.63 -1.67
C VAL A 46 0.46 20.92 -0.60
N LEU A 47 0.90 19.76 -0.13
CA LEU A 47 0.23 19.02 0.94
C LEU A 47 0.23 19.77 2.26
N ALA A 48 1.36 20.35 2.66
CA ALA A 48 1.48 21.13 3.88
C ALA A 48 0.51 22.33 3.90
N ARG A 49 0.41 23.07 2.79
CA ARG A 49 -0.56 24.17 2.65
C ARG A 49 -2.00 23.68 2.75
N ARG A 50 -2.33 22.53 2.16
CA ARG A 50 -3.69 21.95 2.26
C ARG A 50 -4.03 21.54 3.68
N ILE A 51 -3.08 20.96 4.41
CA ILE A 51 -3.27 20.62 5.82
C ILE A 51 -3.49 21.89 6.64
N ALA A 52 -2.65 22.92 6.44
CA ALA A 52 -2.80 24.19 7.16
C ALA A 52 -4.16 24.88 6.93
N ALA A 53 -4.80 24.63 5.78
CA ALA A 53 -6.13 25.13 5.47
C ALA A 53 -7.27 24.23 5.98
N ALA A 54 -6.98 23.06 6.54
CA ALA A 54 -8.00 22.12 6.98
C ALA A 54 -8.52 22.48 8.39
N PRO A 55 -9.80 22.19 8.70
CA PRO A 55 -10.43 22.60 9.97
C PRO A 55 -9.72 22.08 11.21
N GLU A 56 -9.27 20.82 11.19
CA GLU A 56 -8.67 20.13 12.33
C GLU A 56 -7.14 20.02 12.21
N ALA A 57 -6.48 20.97 11.52
CA ALA A 57 -5.05 20.93 11.25
C ALA A 57 -4.17 20.87 12.53
N GLY A 58 -4.60 21.55 13.59
CA GLY A 58 -3.90 21.61 14.87
C GLY A 58 -4.27 20.48 15.84
N SER A 59 -5.27 19.67 15.50
CA SER A 59 -5.77 18.59 16.35
C SER A 59 -4.92 17.33 16.18
N GLU A 60 -4.74 16.56 17.25
CA GLU A 60 -4.12 15.24 17.13
C GLU A 60 -5.08 14.25 16.45
N PRO A 61 -4.60 13.35 15.57
CA PRO A 61 -3.19 13.10 15.22
C PRO A 61 -2.68 13.91 14.01
N ALA A 62 -3.47 14.87 13.50
CA ALA A 62 -3.13 15.59 12.28
C ALA A 62 -1.84 16.41 12.42
N PHE A 63 -1.67 17.11 13.54
CA PHE A 63 -0.49 17.92 13.81
C PHE A 63 0.80 17.08 13.85
N THR A 64 0.86 16.04 14.69
CA THR A 64 2.02 15.13 14.75
C THR A 64 2.36 14.53 13.39
N LEU A 65 1.36 14.04 12.64
CA LEU A 65 1.58 13.45 11.31
C LEU A 65 2.10 14.48 10.30
N ALA A 66 1.64 15.73 10.39
CA ALA A 66 2.08 16.80 9.51
C ALA A 66 3.56 17.16 9.77
N GLU A 67 3.93 17.30 11.04
CA GLU A 67 5.30 17.62 11.44
C GLU A 67 6.28 16.50 11.09
N GLU A 68 5.94 15.24 11.37
CA GLU A 68 6.75 14.09 10.95
C GLU A 68 6.88 14.01 9.42
N GLY A 69 5.78 14.25 8.70
CA GLY A 69 5.77 14.25 7.24
C GLY A 69 6.68 15.33 6.64
N ARG A 70 6.66 16.53 7.21
CA ARG A 70 7.51 17.65 6.81
C ARG A 70 9.00 17.33 7.02
N ARG A 71 9.37 16.84 8.21
CA ARG A 71 10.76 16.43 8.51
C ARG A 71 11.26 15.36 7.55
N LEU A 72 10.41 14.40 7.18
CA LEU A 72 10.78 13.37 6.20
C LEU A 72 11.02 13.97 4.81
N CYS A 73 10.20 14.92 4.37
CA CYS A 73 10.43 15.62 3.10
C CYS A 73 11.74 16.42 3.14
N GLU A 74 12.00 17.17 4.21
CA GLU A 74 13.25 17.93 4.41
C GLU A 74 14.49 17.03 4.43
N ALA A 75 14.37 15.81 4.97
CA ALA A 75 15.44 14.80 4.97
C ALA A 75 15.61 14.06 3.62
N GLY A 76 14.83 14.40 2.59
CA GLY A 76 14.88 13.76 1.26
C GLY A 76 14.08 12.45 1.16
N HIS A 77 13.36 12.05 2.21
CA HIS A 77 12.47 10.89 2.20
C HIS A 77 11.08 11.25 1.61
N ILE A 78 11.07 11.78 0.39
CA ILE A 78 9.90 12.41 -0.25
C ILE A 78 8.67 11.49 -0.26
N ARG A 79 8.80 10.23 -0.70
CA ARG A 79 7.65 9.31 -0.77
C ARG A 79 7.04 9.02 0.59
N THR A 80 7.88 8.81 1.61
CA THR A 80 7.45 8.54 2.98
C THR A 80 6.82 9.79 3.59
N GLY A 81 7.42 10.96 3.36
CA GLY A 81 6.89 12.26 3.78
C GLY A 81 5.50 12.52 3.18
N ILE A 82 5.34 12.38 1.87
CA ILE A 82 4.05 12.49 1.18
C ILE A 82 3.01 11.52 1.75
N ALA A 83 3.38 10.25 1.96
CA ALA A 83 2.47 9.26 2.52
C ALA A 83 1.96 9.69 3.91
N ARG A 84 2.83 10.30 4.72
CA ARG A 84 2.51 10.78 6.08
C ARG A 84 1.69 12.06 6.05
N LEU A 85 2.06 13.04 5.23
CA LEU A 85 1.27 14.25 4.98
C LEU A 85 -0.14 13.93 4.48
N ARG A 86 -0.30 12.92 3.62
CA ARG A 86 -1.64 12.47 3.18
C ARG A 86 -2.47 11.88 4.31
N ARG A 87 -1.85 11.26 5.31
CA ARG A 87 -2.55 10.79 6.52
C ARG A 87 -2.94 11.97 7.40
N ALA A 88 -2.02 12.92 7.60
CA ALA A 88 -2.30 14.17 8.31
C ALA A 88 -3.50 14.90 7.71
N LEU A 89 -3.52 15.06 6.38
CA LEU A 89 -4.62 15.72 5.68
C LEU A 89 -5.96 15.02 5.91
N ARG A 90 -6.00 13.68 5.89
CA ARG A 90 -7.22 12.92 6.19
C ARG A 90 -7.68 13.07 7.63
N ALA A 91 -6.74 13.18 8.58
CA ALA A 91 -7.07 13.43 9.99
C ALA A 91 -7.55 14.87 10.22
N ALA A 92 -7.01 15.83 9.46
CA ALA A 92 -7.35 17.24 9.56
C ALA A 92 -8.69 17.60 8.88
N THR A 93 -9.13 16.78 7.93
CA THR A 93 -10.41 16.96 7.26
C THR A 93 -11.48 16.14 7.96
N PRO A 94 -12.61 16.73 8.37
CA PRO A 94 -13.76 15.93 8.77
C PRO A 94 -14.14 15.04 7.59
N GLY A 95 -14.24 13.73 7.83
CA GLY A 95 -14.67 12.81 6.79
C GLY A 95 -15.99 13.30 6.23
N VAL A 96 -16.01 13.72 4.97
CA VAL A 96 -17.25 13.82 4.21
C VAL A 96 -17.80 12.41 4.18
N THR A 97 -18.71 12.11 5.11
CA THR A 97 -19.66 11.02 4.93
C THR A 97 -20.50 11.44 3.73
N PRO A 98 -20.44 10.75 2.59
CA PRO A 98 -21.40 10.97 1.54
C PRO A 98 -22.75 10.51 2.09
N GLY A 99 -23.50 11.43 2.68
CA GLY A 99 -24.81 11.14 3.23
C GLY A 99 -25.85 11.22 2.13
N HIS A 100 -25.96 10.21 1.27
CA HIS A 100 -27.16 9.86 0.49
C HIS A 100 -27.39 8.35 0.63
#